data_AF-A0A139QVL7-F1
#
_entry.id   AF-A0A139QVL7-F1
#
_cell.length_a   1.000
_cell.length_b   1.000
_cell.length_c   1.000
_cell.angle_alpha   90.00
_cell.angle_beta   90.00
_cell.angle_gamma   90.00
#
_symmetry.space_group_name_H-M   'P 1'
#
loop_
_entity.id
_entity.type
_entity.pdbx_description
1 polymer ?
#
loop_
_entity_poly.entity_id
_entity_poly.type
_entity_poly.pdbx_seq_one_letter_code
_entity_poly.pdbx_strand_id
1 'polypeptide(L)'
;MKTSRSEVTYLILSIILIAFGAGIYLIFGNNYASTSSSQTTTAVSSSSSTSEEDLEANAEALLAEAQANPTSEAVTNAQAAINKLSDESKKTDLQSQLDAVSAEVTNESNAETAVATAESEQTSANVSAAQAAIDVLTNETVKDQLQARLDAVSNAIAAATTQSNTTSGDSTYSTYDNTYSDSTVTNSDSYGY
;
A
#
# COMPACT_ATOMS: atom_id res chain seq x y z
N MET A 1 1.63 38.46 -5.48
CA MET A 1 1.69 38.06 -4.06
C MET A 1 1.95 36.56 -4.03
N LYS A 2 3.07 36.10 -3.44
CA LYS A 2 3.40 34.67 -3.37
C LYS A 2 2.55 34.06 -2.26
N THR A 3 1.47 33.36 -2.62
CA THR A 3 0.67 32.61 -1.65
C THR A 3 1.52 31.49 -1.07
N SER A 4 1.69 31.49 0.26
CA SER A 4 2.44 30.43 0.94
C SER A 4 1.67 29.11 0.83
N ARG A 5 2.36 27.98 0.65
CA ARG A 5 1.72 26.66 0.56
C ARG A 5 0.86 26.34 1.79
N SER A 6 1.25 26.84 2.96
CA SER A 6 0.49 26.74 4.20
C SER A 6 -0.86 27.49 4.14
N GLU A 7 -0.89 28.64 3.47
CA GLU A 7 -2.07 29.49 3.37
C GLU A 7 -3.14 28.88 2.46
N VAL A 8 -2.71 28.25 1.37
CA VAL A 8 -3.59 27.50 0.45
C VAL A 8 -4.14 26.25 1.14
N THR A 9 -3.35 25.55 1.96
CA THR A 9 -3.84 24.38 2.71
C THR A 9 -4.89 24.76 3.76
N TYR A 10 -4.71 25.86 4.49
CA TYR A 10 -5.72 26.31 5.45
C TYR A 10 -7.00 26.82 4.77
N LEU A 11 -6.86 27.45 3.60
CA LEU A 11 -8.01 27.88 2.81
C LEU A 11 -8.82 26.67 2.30
N ILE A 12 -8.16 25.62 1.80
CA ILE A 12 -8.82 24.38 1.35
C ILE A 12 -9.47 23.65 2.55
N LEU A 13 -8.75 23.51 3.67
CA LEU A 13 -9.29 22.88 4.88
C LEU A 13 -10.52 23.63 5.44
N SER A 14 -10.51 24.96 5.41
CA SER A 14 -11.66 25.77 5.85
C SER A 14 -12.88 25.57 4.95
N ILE A 15 -12.69 25.48 3.63
CA ILE A 15 -13.79 25.25 2.67
C ILE A 15 -14.39 23.86 2.87
N ILE A 16 -13.54 22.84 3.08
CA ILE A 16 -13.97 21.46 3.33
C ILE A 16 -14.78 21.37 4.63
N LEU A 17 -14.31 22.00 5.73
CA LEU A 17 -15.02 22.02 7.01
C LEU A 17 -16.42 22.64 6.90
N ILE A 18 -16.56 23.75 6.17
CA ILE A 18 -17.84 24.43 5.96
C ILE A 18 -18.78 23.57 5.11
N ALA A 19 -18.27 22.89 4.09
CA ALA A 19 -19.05 21.99 3.23
C ALA A 19 -19.61 20.79 4.01
N PHE A 20 -18.81 20.19 4.91
CA PHE A 20 -19.28 19.11 5.78
C PHE A 20 -20.32 19.59 6.80
N GLY A 21 -20.13 20.77 7.41
CA GLY A 21 -21.10 21.36 8.35
C GLY A 21 -22.44 21.74 7.74
N ALA A 22 -22.44 22.25 6.50
CA ALA A 22 -23.67 22.54 5.75
C ALA A 22 -24.36 21.27 5.23
N GLY A 23 -23.58 20.26 4.81
CA GLY A 23 -24.09 18.98 4.31
C GLY A 23 -24.86 18.19 5.37
N ILE A 24 -24.35 18.11 6.61
CA ILE A 24 -25.07 17.47 7.72
C ILE A 24 -26.35 18.23 8.09
N TYR A 25 -26.36 19.57 7.98
CA TYR A 25 -27.54 20.38 8.30
C TYR A 25 -28.63 20.27 7.23
N LEU A 26 -28.28 20.05 5.95
CA LEU A 26 -29.26 19.84 4.88
C LEU A 26 -29.89 18.45 4.91
N ILE A 27 -29.11 17.43 5.30
CA ILE A 27 -29.58 16.03 5.38
C ILE A 27 -30.43 15.79 6.63
N PHE A 28 -30.18 16.49 7.74
CA PHE A 28 -30.94 16.36 8.99
C PHE A 28 -31.87 17.55 9.33
N GLY A 29 -31.78 18.67 8.62
CA GLY A 29 -32.55 19.90 8.91
C GLY A 29 -34.00 19.90 8.41
N ASN A 30 -34.44 18.91 7.63
CA ASN A 30 -35.80 18.85 7.11
C ASN A 30 -36.85 18.32 8.12
N ASN A 31 -36.47 18.08 9.38
CA ASN A 31 -37.35 17.39 10.34
C ASN A 31 -37.80 18.24 11.55
N TYR A 32 -37.90 19.56 11.40
CA TYR A 32 -38.46 20.43 12.45
C TYR A 32 -39.44 21.46 11.91
N ALA A 33 -40.59 21.00 11.40
CA ALA A 33 -41.88 21.70 11.54
C ALA A 33 -43.00 20.88 10.90
N SER A 34 -43.93 20.39 11.72
CA SER A 34 -45.37 20.73 11.62
C SER A 34 -46.21 19.89 12.57
N THR A 35 -46.65 20.55 13.65
CA THR A 35 -48.04 20.67 14.11
C THR A 35 -48.97 19.44 14.06
N SER A 36 -49.41 19.06 15.27
CA SER A 36 -50.57 18.22 15.58
C SER A 36 -51.79 18.42 14.69
N SER A 37 -52.32 17.33 14.15
CA SER A 37 -53.77 17.13 14.06
C SER A 37 -54.08 15.69 14.44
N SER A 38 -54.96 15.53 15.44
CA SER A 38 -55.42 14.23 15.93
C SER A 38 -56.18 13.51 14.83
N GLN A 39 -55.72 12.31 14.45
CA GLN A 39 -56.59 11.23 13.99
C GLN A 39 -55.90 9.89 14.30
N THR A 40 -56.56 9.12 15.16
CA THR A 40 -56.25 7.75 15.54
C THR A 40 -56.14 6.88 14.29
N THR A 41 -54.96 6.38 13.93
CA THR A 41 -54.78 5.09 13.24
C THR A 41 -53.34 4.62 13.39
N THR A 42 -53.21 3.41 13.92
CA THR A 42 -52.13 2.41 13.75
C THR A 42 -50.69 2.93 13.61
N ALA A 43 -49.90 2.69 14.65
CA ALA A 43 -48.45 2.57 14.53
C ALA A 43 -48.12 1.51 13.47
N VAL A 44 -47.95 1.94 12.22
CA VAL A 44 -47.08 1.23 11.30
C VAL A 44 -45.67 1.64 11.68
N SER A 45 -45.11 0.90 12.65
CA SER A 45 -43.70 0.57 12.55
C SER A 45 -43.52 0.05 11.13
N SER A 46 -42.97 0.86 10.25
CA SER A 46 -42.41 0.38 9.00
C SER A 46 -41.15 -0.41 9.34
N SER A 47 -41.32 -1.52 10.06
CA SER A 47 -40.48 -2.68 9.93
C SER A 47 -40.70 -3.13 8.49
N SER A 48 -39.95 -2.54 7.56
CA SER A 48 -39.60 -3.24 6.34
C SER A 48 -38.88 -4.49 6.82
N SER A 49 -39.63 -5.58 6.99
CA SER A 49 -39.08 -6.90 7.20
C SER A 49 -38.35 -7.23 5.91
N THR A 50 -37.10 -6.78 5.79
CA THR A 50 -36.14 -7.31 4.83
C THR A 50 -36.14 -8.80 5.07
N SER A 51 -36.47 -9.57 4.04
CA SER A 51 -36.49 -11.02 4.17
C SER A 51 -35.07 -11.52 4.45
N GLU A 52 -34.95 -12.71 5.04
CA GLU A 52 -33.63 -13.33 5.20
C GLU A 52 -32.93 -13.48 3.84
N GLU A 53 -33.69 -13.80 2.79
CA GLU A 53 -33.20 -13.88 1.40
C GLU A 53 -32.61 -12.54 0.90
N ASP A 54 -33.24 -11.40 1.22
CA ASP A 54 -32.71 -10.08 0.87
C ASP A 54 -31.40 -9.78 1.64
N LEU A 55 -31.31 -10.20 2.90
CA LEU A 55 -30.12 -10.01 3.72
C LEU A 55 -28.97 -10.88 3.21
N GLU A 56 -29.24 -12.13 2.84
CA GLU A 56 -28.26 -13.05 2.24
C GLU A 56 -27.74 -12.49 0.92
N ALA A 57 -28.63 -12.08 0.01
CA ALA A 57 -28.23 -11.49 -1.26
C ALA A 57 -27.39 -10.21 -1.07
N ASN A 58 -27.72 -9.39 -0.07
CA ASN A 58 -26.93 -8.21 0.27
C ASN A 58 -25.53 -8.57 0.80
N ALA A 59 -25.44 -9.55 1.70
CA ALA A 59 -24.17 -10.00 2.24
C ALA A 59 -23.26 -10.61 1.16
N GLU A 60 -23.82 -11.42 0.26
CA GLU A 60 -23.09 -11.99 -0.87
C GLU A 60 -22.60 -10.92 -1.84
N ALA A 61 -23.42 -9.92 -2.16
CA ALA A 61 -23.03 -8.82 -3.04
C ALA A 61 -21.88 -7.99 -2.46
N LEU A 62 -21.93 -7.65 -1.16
CA LEU A 62 -20.88 -6.88 -0.49
C LEU A 62 -19.60 -7.70 -0.32
N LEU A 63 -19.71 -9.01 -0.08
CA LEU A 63 -18.56 -9.91 -0.06
C LEU A 63 -17.91 -10.01 -1.46
N ALA A 64 -18.70 -10.05 -2.53
CA ALA A 64 -18.18 -10.04 -3.90
C ALA A 64 -17.46 -8.72 -4.23
N GLU A 65 -18.01 -7.58 -3.78
CA GLU A 65 -17.33 -6.29 -3.90
C GLU A 65 -16.00 -6.26 -3.15
N ALA A 66 -15.97 -6.77 -1.91
CA ALA A 66 -14.75 -6.86 -1.12
C ALA A 66 -13.69 -7.78 -1.75
N GLN A 67 -14.10 -8.88 -2.39
CA GLN A 67 -13.18 -9.76 -3.13
C GLN A 67 -12.63 -9.11 -4.40
N ALA A 68 -13.48 -8.37 -5.13
CA ALA A 68 -13.07 -7.72 -6.38
C ALA A 68 -12.17 -6.50 -6.15
N ASN A 69 -12.41 -5.79 -5.05
CA ASN A 69 -11.64 -4.61 -4.67
C ASN A 69 -11.41 -4.61 -3.14
N PRO A 70 -10.39 -5.35 -2.67
CA PRO A 70 -10.12 -5.51 -1.25
C PRO A 70 -9.74 -4.16 -0.63
N THR A 71 -10.65 -3.63 0.19
CA THR A 71 -10.42 -2.39 0.96
C THR A 71 -11.00 -2.56 2.36
N SER A 72 -10.45 -1.83 3.33
CA SER A 72 -10.97 -1.85 4.72
C SER A 72 -12.44 -1.44 4.80
N GLU A 73 -12.89 -0.52 3.94
CA GLU A 73 -14.29 -0.09 3.86
C GLU A 73 -15.18 -1.21 3.32
N ALA A 74 -14.80 -1.86 2.21
CA ALA A 74 -15.55 -2.98 1.65
C ALA A 74 -15.65 -4.15 2.66
N VAL A 75 -14.55 -4.46 3.36
CA VAL A 75 -14.54 -5.47 4.41
C VAL A 75 -15.51 -5.11 5.55
N THR A 76 -15.47 -3.85 6.01
CA THR A 76 -16.37 -3.36 7.07
C THR A 76 -17.84 -3.45 6.66
N ASN A 77 -18.15 -3.09 5.41
CA ASN A 77 -19.52 -3.13 4.89
C ASN A 77 -20.03 -4.58 4.77
N ALA A 78 -19.22 -5.47 4.22
CA ALA A 78 -19.55 -6.89 4.13
C ALA A 78 -19.73 -7.52 5.53
N GLN A 79 -18.86 -7.19 6.48
CA GLN A 79 -18.97 -7.64 7.87
C GLN A 79 -20.30 -7.21 8.50
N ALA A 80 -20.70 -5.96 8.29
CA ALA A 80 -21.95 -5.43 8.81
C ALA A 80 -23.19 -6.12 8.20
N ALA A 81 -23.12 -6.55 6.95
CA ALA A 81 -24.19 -7.31 6.30
C ALA A 81 -24.24 -8.76 6.80
N ILE A 82 -23.11 -9.46 6.85
CA ILE A 82 -22.99 -10.83 7.40
C ILE A 82 -23.52 -10.90 8.84
N ASN A 83 -23.23 -9.88 9.65
CA ASN A 83 -23.69 -9.82 11.04
C ASN A 83 -25.22 -9.80 11.20
N LYS A 84 -25.97 -9.37 10.17
CA LYS A 84 -27.44 -9.33 10.17
C LYS A 84 -28.09 -10.67 9.84
N LEU A 85 -27.34 -11.62 9.29
CA LEU A 85 -27.86 -12.95 8.97
C LEU A 85 -28.21 -13.72 10.25
N SER A 86 -29.34 -14.43 10.18
CA SER A 86 -29.83 -15.32 11.23
C SER A 86 -29.49 -16.79 10.98
N ASP A 87 -29.20 -17.18 9.72
CA ASP A 87 -28.63 -18.49 9.42
C ASP A 87 -27.14 -18.55 9.82
N GLU A 88 -26.86 -19.25 10.91
CA GLU A 88 -25.51 -19.38 11.47
C GLU A 88 -24.54 -20.17 10.56
N SER A 89 -25.04 -21.12 9.76
CA SER A 89 -24.19 -21.87 8.83
C SER A 89 -23.73 -20.95 7.70
N LYS A 90 -24.67 -20.22 7.10
CA LYS A 90 -24.38 -19.26 6.03
C LYS A 90 -23.47 -18.14 6.52
N LYS A 91 -23.72 -17.63 7.74
CA LYS A 91 -22.88 -16.63 8.39
C LYS A 91 -21.45 -17.11 8.56
N THR A 92 -21.25 -18.34 9.02
CA THR A 92 -19.91 -18.93 9.20
C THR A 92 -19.16 -19.05 7.88
N ASP A 93 -19.84 -19.49 6.82
CA ASP A 93 -19.25 -19.65 5.48
C ASP A 93 -18.85 -18.31 4.86
N LEU A 94 -19.71 -17.29 4.97
CA LEU A 94 -19.43 -15.95 4.46
C LEU A 94 -18.36 -15.24 5.29
N GLN A 95 -18.36 -15.44 6.61
CA GLN A 95 -17.34 -14.88 7.50
C GLN A 95 -15.95 -15.41 7.15
N SER A 96 -15.83 -16.72 6.92
CA SER A 96 -14.54 -17.34 6.59
C SER A 96 -13.96 -16.78 5.29
N GLN A 97 -14.81 -16.49 4.30
CA GLN A 97 -14.39 -15.84 3.06
C GLN A 97 -13.99 -14.38 3.28
N LEU A 98 -14.76 -13.64 4.09
CA LEU A 98 -14.44 -12.26 4.43
C LEU A 98 -13.13 -12.14 5.22
N ASP A 99 -12.85 -13.09 6.12
CA ASP A 99 -11.61 -13.13 6.89
C ASP A 99 -10.39 -13.28 5.98
N ALA A 100 -10.49 -14.08 4.91
CA ALA A 100 -9.44 -14.20 3.91
C ALA A 100 -9.22 -12.86 3.16
N VAL A 101 -10.29 -12.16 2.78
CA VAL A 101 -10.20 -10.82 2.17
C VAL A 101 -9.57 -9.82 3.14
N SER A 102 -9.97 -9.84 4.42
CA SER A 102 -9.39 -8.97 5.45
C SER A 102 -7.90 -9.23 5.68
N ALA A 103 -7.48 -10.49 5.57
CA ALA A 103 -6.07 -10.86 5.62
C ALA A 103 -5.31 -10.29 4.41
N GLU A 104 -5.87 -10.39 3.21
CA GLU A 104 -5.26 -9.81 2.00
C GLU A 104 -5.09 -8.29 2.13
N VAL A 105 -6.11 -7.55 2.58
CA VAL A 105 -6.02 -6.10 2.82
C VAL A 105 -4.87 -5.76 3.77
N THR A 106 -4.70 -6.56 4.83
CA THR A 106 -3.62 -6.38 5.80
C THR A 106 -2.26 -6.67 5.18
N ASN A 107 -2.16 -7.73 4.38
CA ASN A 107 -0.93 -8.12 3.71
C ASN A 107 -0.52 -7.07 2.66
N GLU A 108 -1.45 -6.55 1.86
CA GLU A 108 -1.19 -5.48 0.89
C GLU A 108 -0.64 -4.22 1.58
N SER A 109 -1.23 -3.81 2.71
CA SER A 109 -0.75 -2.68 3.52
C SER A 109 0.67 -2.90 4.07
N ASN A 110 0.95 -4.12 4.55
CA ASN A 110 2.27 -4.48 5.05
C ASN A 110 3.32 -4.49 3.95
N ALA A 111 2.98 -5.04 2.77
CA ALA A 111 3.86 -5.07 1.61
C ALA A 111 4.17 -3.67 1.09
N GLU A 112 3.16 -2.80 0.96
CA GLU A 112 3.36 -1.39 0.58
C GLU A 112 4.29 -0.67 1.56
N THR A 113 4.08 -0.87 2.87
CA THR A 113 4.94 -0.28 3.90
C THR A 113 6.38 -0.77 3.79
N ALA A 114 6.57 -2.08 3.60
CA ALA A 114 7.90 -2.67 3.48
C ALA A 114 8.63 -2.20 2.22
N VAL A 115 7.93 -2.09 1.09
CA VAL A 115 8.47 -1.52 -0.16
C VAL A 115 8.86 -0.05 0.04
N ALA A 116 8.01 0.76 0.68
CA ALA A 116 8.33 2.16 0.97
C ALA A 116 9.58 2.30 1.87
N THR A 117 9.74 1.41 2.86
CA THR A 117 10.97 1.34 3.67
C THR A 117 12.18 0.94 2.84
N ALA A 118 12.06 -0.05 1.95
CA ALA A 118 13.14 -0.43 1.04
C ALA A 118 13.53 0.71 0.08
N GLU A 119 12.56 1.45 -0.44
CA GLU A 119 12.76 2.64 -1.27
C GLU A 119 13.50 3.76 -0.53
N SER A 120 13.13 4.00 0.74
CA SER A 120 13.71 5.06 1.57
C SER A 120 15.13 4.74 2.06
N GLU A 121 15.36 3.52 2.53
CA GLU A 121 16.59 3.14 3.23
C GLU A 121 17.59 2.39 2.34
N GLN A 122 17.12 1.78 1.25
CA GLN A 122 17.93 1.14 0.22
C GLN A 122 18.99 0.17 0.77
N THR A 123 18.60 -0.66 1.74
CA THR A 123 19.45 -1.73 2.29
C THR A 123 19.01 -3.10 1.77
N SER A 124 19.95 -4.05 1.68
CA SER A 124 19.63 -5.43 1.28
C SER A 124 18.68 -6.13 2.26
N ALA A 125 18.75 -5.78 3.55
CA ALA A 125 17.85 -6.28 4.58
C ALA A 125 16.40 -5.84 4.32
N ASN A 126 16.20 -4.56 4.00
CA ASN A 126 14.86 -4.05 3.71
C ASN A 126 14.32 -4.57 2.38
N VAL A 127 15.18 -4.78 1.38
CA VAL A 127 14.77 -5.46 0.14
C VAL A 127 14.26 -6.87 0.42
N SER A 128 14.97 -7.62 1.27
CA SER A 128 14.58 -8.98 1.63
C SER A 128 13.26 -9.01 2.42
N ALA A 129 13.06 -8.05 3.33
CA ALA A 129 11.83 -7.92 4.10
C ALA A 129 10.63 -7.54 3.20
N ALA A 130 10.83 -6.63 2.25
CA ALA A 130 9.82 -6.25 1.28
C ALA A 130 9.44 -7.42 0.37
N GLN A 131 10.43 -8.18 -0.12
CA GLN A 131 10.17 -9.37 -0.93
C GLN A 131 9.31 -10.39 -0.17
N ALA A 132 9.66 -10.68 1.09
CA ALA A 132 8.90 -11.60 1.91
C ALA A 132 7.44 -11.13 2.13
N ALA A 133 7.20 -9.82 2.24
CA ALA A 133 5.84 -9.29 2.34
C ALA A 133 5.07 -9.37 1.02
N ILE A 134 5.73 -9.11 -0.12
CA ILE A 134 5.15 -9.24 -1.47
C ILE A 134 4.78 -10.69 -1.77
N ASP A 135 5.60 -11.66 -1.37
CA ASP A 135 5.39 -13.09 -1.63
C ASP A 135 4.11 -13.64 -0.97
N VAL A 136 3.63 -12.98 0.09
CA VAL A 136 2.39 -13.35 0.80
C VAL A 136 1.13 -12.92 0.04
N LEU A 137 1.23 -11.91 -0.84
CA LEU A 137 0.07 -11.37 -1.55
C LEU A 137 -0.54 -12.40 -2.50
N THR A 138 -1.86 -12.39 -2.60
CA THR A 138 -2.62 -13.21 -3.54
C THR A 138 -3.14 -12.40 -4.73
N ASN A 139 -3.23 -11.08 -4.59
CA ASN A 139 -3.53 -10.17 -5.68
C ASN A 139 -2.31 -9.99 -6.59
N GLU A 140 -2.29 -10.75 -7.69
CA GLU A 140 -1.16 -10.76 -8.64
C GLU A 140 -0.90 -9.38 -9.28
N THR A 141 -1.93 -8.55 -9.49
CA THR A 141 -1.73 -7.20 -10.05
C THR A 141 -0.99 -6.29 -9.06
N VAL A 142 -1.33 -6.35 -7.77
CA VAL A 142 -0.64 -5.59 -6.73
C VAL A 142 0.76 -6.15 -6.52
N LYS A 143 0.91 -7.48 -6.50
CA LYS A 143 2.21 -8.16 -6.42
C LYS A 143 3.16 -7.68 -7.51
N ASP A 144 2.72 -7.70 -8.78
CA ASP A 144 3.54 -7.26 -9.92
C ASP A 144 3.97 -5.79 -9.80
N GLN A 145 3.06 -4.91 -9.37
CA GLN A 145 3.36 -3.48 -9.19
C GLN A 145 4.41 -3.24 -8.09
N LEU A 146 4.25 -3.92 -6.95
CA LEU A 146 5.19 -3.82 -5.84
C LEU A 146 6.54 -4.46 -6.17
N GLN A 147 6.53 -5.59 -6.88
CA GLN A 147 7.76 -6.25 -7.33
C GLN A 147 8.56 -5.34 -8.27
N ALA A 148 7.91 -4.69 -9.24
CA ALA A 148 8.58 -3.79 -10.16
C ALA A 148 9.26 -2.61 -9.43
N ARG A 149 8.63 -2.07 -8.39
CA ARG A 149 9.23 -1.05 -7.53
C ARG A 149 10.43 -1.59 -6.76
N LEU A 150 10.29 -2.76 -6.16
CA LEU A 150 11.37 -3.40 -5.40
C LEU A 150 12.57 -3.78 -6.27
N ASP A 151 12.34 -4.21 -7.52
CA ASP A 151 13.39 -4.50 -8.51
C ASP A 151 14.17 -3.23 -8.86
N ALA A 152 13.50 -2.09 -9.01
CA ALA A 152 14.15 -0.81 -9.24
C ALA A 152 15.06 -0.40 -8.07
N VAL A 153 14.59 -0.60 -6.82
CA VAL A 153 15.42 -0.38 -5.61
C VAL A 153 16.64 -1.29 -5.61
N SER A 154 16.46 -2.58 -5.88
CA SER A 154 17.54 -3.57 -5.91
C SER A 154 18.61 -3.20 -6.94
N ASN A 155 18.19 -2.77 -8.13
CA ASN A 155 19.09 -2.32 -9.19
C ASN A 155 19.86 -1.04 -8.79
N ALA A 156 19.21 -0.10 -8.11
CA ALA A 156 19.86 1.12 -7.62
C ALA A 156 20.96 0.81 -6.60
N ILE A 157 20.72 -0.12 -5.66
CA ILE A 157 21.71 -0.57 -4.68
C ILE A 157 22.92 -1.22 -5.38
N ALA A 158 22.67 -2.08 -6.37
CA ALA A 158 23.73 -2.73 -7.15
C ALA A 158 24.59 -1.72 -7.94
N ALA A 159 23.96 -0.68 -8.50
CA ALA A 159 24.67 0.38 -9.20
C ALA A 159 25.55 1.21 -8.24
N ALA A 160 25.03 1.56 -7.06
CA ALA A 160 25.76 2.34 -6.05
C ALA A 160 27.00 1.59 -5.52
N THR A 161 26.88 0.28 -5.27
CA THR A 161 28.01 -0.56 -4.84
C THR A 161 29.11 -0.66 -5.91
N THR A 162 28.72 -0.74 -7.18
CA THR A 162 29.67 -0.76 -8.32
C THR A 162 30.43 0.57 -8.47
N GLN A 163 29.75 1.70 -8.26
CA GLN A 163 30.35 3.04 -8.34
C GLN A 163 31.33 3.31 -7.18
N SER A 164 31.03 2.81 -5.98
CA SER A 164 31.91 2.91 -4.81
C SER A 164 33.22 2.14 -5.01
N ASN A 165 33.14 0.95 -5.62
CA ASN A 165 34.32 0.13 -5.92
C ASN A 165 35.21 0.70 -7.04
N THR A 166 34.64 1.46 -7.99
CA THR A 166 35.42 2.05 -9.10
C THR A 166 36.16 3.34 -8.70
N THR A 167 35.63 4.07 -7.70
CA THR A 167 36.25 5.33 -7.23
C THR A 167 37.39 5.10 -6.21
N SER A 168 37.49 3.91 -5.60
CA SER A 168 38.60 3.57 -4.70
C SER A 168 39.87 3.07 -5.43
N GLY A 169 39.90 3.12 -6.77
CA GLY A 169 40.95 2.59 -7.63
C GLY A 169 41.95 3.60 -8.21
N ASP A 170 41.94 4.87 -7.78
CA ASP A 170 42.92 5.87 -8.21
C ASP A 170 43.76 6.39 -7.03
N SER A 171 44.89 5.73 -6.79
CA SER A 171 46.05 6.37 -6.19
C SER A 171 47.34 5.62 -6.52
N THR A 172 48.15 6.31 -7.32
CA THR A 172 49.62 6.25 -7.42
C THR A 172 50.25 5.16 -8.31
N TYR A 173 50.46 5.51 -9.59
CA TYR A 173 51.78 5.32 -10.19
C TYR A 173 52.40 6.68 -10.44
N SER A 174 53.25 7.05 -9.48
CA SER A 174 54.07 8.25 -9.53
C SER A 174 55.13 8.10 -10.61
N THR A 175 55.16 9.08 -11.51
CA THR A 175 56.24 9.29 -12.49
C THR A 175 57.49 9.69 -11.73
N TYR A 176 58.56 8.91 -11.86
CA TYR A 176 59.93 9.38 -11.58
C TYR A 176 60.83 8.98 -12.74
N ASP A 177 61.16 10.00 -13.53
CA ASP A 177 62.35 10.06 -14.36
C ASP A 177 63.60 9.96 -13.48
N ASN A 178 64.52 9.06 -13.81
CA ASN A 178 65.92 9.17 -13.38
C ASN A 178 66.86 8.51 -14.39
N THR A 179 67.51 9.33 -15.20
CA THR A 179 68.70 9.00 -15.97
C THR A 179 69.94 8.83 -15.07
N TYR A 180 70.57 7.65 -15.06
CA TYR A 180 72.04 7.55 -15.11
C TYR A 180 72.49 6.16 -15.58
N SER A 181 73.38 6.18 -16.57
CA SER A 181 74.08 5.07 -17.20
C SER A 181 75.05 4.37 -16.25
N ASP A 182 75.19 3.05 -16.32
CA ASP A 182 76.51 2.41 -16.49
C ASP A 182 76.35 0.94 -16.90
N SER A 183 77.26 0.53 -17.77
CA SER A 183 77.30 -0.74 -18.49
C SER A 183 78.15 -1.73 -17.72
N THR A 184 77.72 -2.98 -17.56
CA THR A 184 78.66 -4.11 -17.69
C THR A 184 77.96 -5.30 -18.35
N VAL A 185 78.50 -5.63 -19.52
CA VAL A 185 78.31 -6.88 -20.24
C VAL A 185 79.05 -7.97 -19.47
N THR A 186 78.40 -9.10 -19.17
CA THR A 186 79.05 -10.42 -19.25
C THR A 186 78.10 -11.49 -19.75
N ASN A 187 78.50 -12.01 -20.91
CA ASN A 187 78.08 -13.18 -21.65
C ASN A 187 78.27 -14.49 -20.84
N SER A 188 77.40 -15.49 -21.08
CA SER A 188 77.68 -16.95 -21.14
C SER A 188 76.33 -17.70 -21.00
N ASP A 189 75.88 -18.35 -22.08
CA ASP A 189 75.91 -19.83 -22.28
C ASP A 189 74.81 -20.52 -21.45
N SER A 190 74.03 -21.53 -21.86
CA SER A 190 74.10 -22.51 -22.94
C SER A 190 73.07 -23.60 -22.56
N TYR A 191 72.28 -24.09 -23.53
CA TYR A 191 71.54 -25.38 -23.66
C TYR A 191 70.79 -25.98 -22.44
N GLY A 192 69.49 -26.30 -22.58
CA GLY A 192 69.00 -27.56 -23.19
C GLY A 192 68.27 -28.35 -22.08
N TYR A 193 67.21 -29.12 -22.28
CA TYR A 193 66.60 -29.78 -23.45
C TYR A 193 65.07 -29.65 -23.38
#